data_AF-A0A1W2D6W4-F1
#
_entry.id   AF-A0A1W2D6W4-F1
#
_cell.length_a   1.000
_cell.length_b   1.000
_cell.length_c   1.000
_cell.angle_alpha   90.00
_cell.angle_beta   90.00
_cell.angle_gamma   90.00
#
_symmetry.space_group_name_H-M   'P 1'
#
loop_
_entity.id
_entity.type
_entity.pdbx_description
1 polymer ?
#
loop_
_entity_poly.entity_id
_entity_poly.type
_entity_poly.pdbx_seq_one_letter_code
_entity_poly.pdbx_strand_id
1 'polypeptide(L)'
;MEINEESVTSPTDGSDVANKRKRRLKRIAQATKVSFSLEPEVRQLFADEAKKQGVDLGHLMQKVLENHVLENAEPGNALAERLRAKRAVIDHTVELARMIDAAGQFDEHFILTVMRSASQDAAYAELYNIAIGADADGKSARAQAPLNQQLGRLIKKAVGARGKKSETGRVVRAQIAGEVISTYTLLEKAA
;
A
#
# COMPACT_ATOMS: atom_id res chain seq x y z
N MET A 1 37.11 -51.91 -22.61
CA MET A 1 37.41 -50.78 -21.73
C MET A 1 36.80 -49.56 -22.40
N GLU A 2 35.50 -49.39 -22.19
CA GLU A 2 34.70 -48.35 -22.85
C GLU A 2 34.80 -47.04 -22.06
N ILE A 3 35.02 -45.96 -22.79
CA ILE A 3 35.18 -44.60 -22.29
C ILE A 3 33.76 -44.01 -22.26
N ASN A 4 33.19 -43.78 -21.08
CA ASN A 4 31.90 -43.10 -20.94
C ASN A 4 32.15 -41.61 -20.70
N GLU A 5 31.74 -40.80 -21.68
CA GLU A 5 31.63 -39.34 -21.60
C GLU A 5 30.49 -38.98 -20.63
N GLU A 6 30.81 -38.46 -19.44
CA GLU A 6 29.85 -37.74 -18.63
C GLU A 6 29.59 -36.36 -19.25
N SER A 7 28.47 -36.26 -19.97
CA SER A 7 27.90 -35.01 -20.43
C SER A 7 27.60 -34.08 -19.24
N VAL A 8 28.32 -32.98 -19.17
CA VAL A 8 28.14 -31.88 -18.21
C VAL A 8 26.75 -31.26 -18.41
N THR A 9 25.96 -31.24 -17.35
CA THR A 9 24.64 -30.60 -17.26
C THR A 9 24.73 -29.09 -17.51
N SER A 10 24.01 -28.62 -18.52
CA SER A 10 23.78 -27.20 -18.82
C SER A 10 23.02 -26.48 -17.68
N PRO A 11 23.28 -25.20 -17.43
CA PRO A 11 22.69 -24.45 -16.32
C PRO A 11 21.21 -24.14 -16.59
N THR A 12 20.35 -24.42 -15.62
CA THR A 12 18.92 -24.10 -15.67
C THR A 12 18.69 -22.60 -15.82
N ASP A 13 18.06 -22.26 -16.94
CA ASP A 13 17.80 -20.92 -17.47
C ASP A 13 16.83 -20.10 -16.57
N GLY A 14 17.25 -18.90 -16.16
CA GLY A 14 16.49 -18.00 -15.26
C GLY A 14 15.17 -17.48 -15.87
N SER A 15 14.95 -17.70 -17.16
CA SER A 15 13.74 -17.38 -17.91
C SER A 15 12.50 -18.15 -17.42
N ASP A 16 12.71 -19.39 -16.95
CA ASP A 16 11.63 -20.33 -16.66
C ASP A 16 10.99 -20.07 -15.28
N VAL A 17 11.78 -19.57 -14.32
CA VAL A 17 11.32 -19.15 -12.99
C VAL A 17 10.48 -17.86 -13.08
N ALA A 18 10.90 -16.89 -13.90
CA ALA A 18 10.17 -15.65 -14.12
C ALA A 18 8.80 -15.88 -14.78
N ASN A 19 8.73 -16.82 -15.73
CA ASN A 19 7.48 -17.21 -16.40
C ASN A 19 6.52 -17.98 -15.48
N LYS A 20 7.03 -18.89 -14.65
CA LYS A 20 6.23 -19.58 -13.63
C LYS A 20 5.62 -18.59 -12.63
N ARG A 21 6.39 -17.59 -12.18
CA ARG A 21 5.89 -16.52 -11.28
C ARG A 21 4.80 -15.66 -11.92
N LYS A 22 4.97 -15.24 -13.18
CA LYS A 22 3.94 -14.48 -13.92
C LYS A 22 2.63 -15.27 -14.07
N ARG A 23 2.72 -16.56 -14.41
CA ARG A 23 1.55 -17.44 -14.55
C ARG A 23 0.83 -17.65 -13.22
N ARG A 24 1.56 -17.84 -12.12
CA ARG A 24 1.00 -17.96 -10.77
C ARG A 24 0.29 -16.68 -10.32
N LEU A 25 0.91 -15.51 -10.52
CA LEU A 25 0.30 -14.21 -10.19
C LEU A 25 -0.96 -13.96 -11.02
N LYS A 26 -0.96 -14.29 -12.31
CA LYS A 26 -2.15 -14.20 -13.18
C LYS A 26 -3.28 -15.11 -12.70
N ARG A 27 -2.96 -16.34 -12.27
CA ARG A 27 -3.95 -17.29 -11.73
C ARG A 27 -4.55 -16.81 -10.42
N ILE A 28 -3.73 -16.27 -9.50
CA ILE A 28 -4.21 -15.70 -8.24
C ILE A 28 -5.10 -14.47 -8.49
N ALA A 29 -4.67 -13.55 -9.37
CA ALA A 29 -5.45 -12.36 -9.71
C ALA A 29 -6.79 -12.70 -10.40
N GLN A 30 -6.82 -13.75 -11.22
CA GLN A 30 -8.06 -14.25 -11.83
C GLN A 30 -8.98 -14.93 -10.81
N ALA A 31 -8.42 -15.66 -9.84
CA ALA A 31 -9.17 -16.30 -8.77
C ALA A 31 -9.83 -15.30 -7.81
N THR A 32 -9.32 -14.06 -7.73
CA THR A 32 -9.88 -12.99 -6.88
C THR A 32 -10.89 -12.08 -7.58
N LYS A 33 -11.15 -12.27 -8.89
CA LYS A 33 -12.12 -11.44 -9.61
C LYS A 33 -13.52 -12.01 -9.43
N VAL A 34 -14.40 -11.23 -8.80
CA VAL A 34 -15.82 -11.56 -8.64
C VAL A 34 -16.63 -10.82 -9.70
N SER A 35 -17.59 -11.51 -10.31
CA SER A 35 -18.61 -10.92 -11.18
C SER A 35 -19.98 -11.23 -10.59
N PHE A 36 -20.83 -10.23 -10.46
CA PHE A 36 -22.19 -10.39 -9.95
C PHE A 36 -23.12 -9.46 -10.74
N SER A 37 -24.38 -9.86 -10.82
CA SER A 37 -25.44 -9.03 -11.39
C SER A 37 -26.02 -8.13 -10.31
N LEU A 38 -26.28 -6.88 -10.66
CA LEU A 38 -26.99 -5.92 -9.82
C LEU A 38 -28.23 -5.46 -10.56
N GLU A 39 -29.27 -5.09 -9.80
CA GLU A 39 -30.35 -4.26 -10.34
C GLU A 39 -29.75 -2.94 -10.91
N PRO A 40 -30.21 -2.46 -12.07
CA PRO A 40 -29.68 -1.26 -12.71
C PRO A 40 -29.66 -0.04 -11.79
N GLU A 41 -30.72 0.16 -11.01
CA GLU A 41 -30.90 1.26 -10.08
C GLU A 41 -29.87 1.21 -8.94
N VAL A 42 -29.62 0.01 -8.39
CA VAL A 42 -28.60 -0.19 -7.35
C VAL A 42 -27.22 0.17 -7.89
N ARG A 43 -26.88 -0.33 -9.10
CA ARG A 43 -25.60 0.01 -9.74
C ARG A 43 -25.45 1.52 -9.95
N GLN A 44 -26.53 2.19 -10.37
CA GLN A 44 -26.52 3.63 -10.61
C GLN A 44 -26.28 4.42 -9.31
N LEU A 45 -26.98 4.08 -8.23
CA LEU A 45 -26.78 4.74 -6.93
C LEU A 45 -25.35 4.60 -6.41
N PHE A 46 -24.73 3.41 -6.56
CA PHE A 46 -23.33 3.21 -6.21
C PHE A 46 -22.38 4.00 -7.11
N ALA A 47 -22.67 4.13 -8.40
CA ALA A 47 -21.84 4.93 -9.31
C ALA A 47 -21.88 6.42 -8.94
N ASP A 48 -23.05 6.94 -8.61
CA ASP A 48 -23.22 8.33 -8.19
C ASP A 48 -22.54 8.61 -6.84
N GLU A 49 -22.62 7.68 -5.91
CA GLU A 49 -21.93 7.78 -4.62
C GLU A 49 -20.40 7.73 -4.78
N ALA A 50 -19.88 6.84 -5.64
CA ALA A 50 -18.46 6.78 -5.93
C ALA A 50 -17.96 8.12 -6.50
N LYS A 51 -18.73 8.73 -7.42
CA LYS A 51 -18.43 10.05 -7.98
C LYS A 51 -18.42 11.15 -6.91
N LYS A 52 -19.40 11.18 -5.99
CA LYS A 52 -19.42 12.13 -4.87
C LYS A 52 -18.19 12.00 -3.97
N GLN A 53 -17.75 10.77 -3.73
CA GLN A 53 -16.54 10.48 -2.95
C GLN A 53 -15.23 10.70 -3.74
N GLY A 54 -15.31 10.97 -5.05
CA GLY A 54 -14.14 11.13 -5.92
C GLY A 54 -13.35 9.84 -6.12
N VAL A 55 -14.01 8.68 -6.08
CA VAL A 55 -13.42 7.34 -6.27
C VAL A 55 -14.12 6.61 -7.41
N ASP A 56 -13.51 5.56 -7.95
CA ASP A 56 -14.18 4.70 -8.93
C ASP A 56 -15.14 3.70 -8.26
N LEU A 57 -16.09 3.18 -9.03
CA LEU A 57 -17.09 2.22 -8.54
C LEU A 57 -16.44 0.97 -7.93
N GLY A 58 -15.36 0.46 -8.53
CA GLY A 58 -14.66 -0.72 -8.01
C GLY A 58 -14.09 -0.48 -6.63
N HIS A 59 -13.48 0.70 -6.41
CA HIS A 59 -12.98 1.11 -5.10
C HIS A 59 -14.10 1.22 -4.05
N LEU A 60 -15.23 1.83 -4.41
CA LEU A 60 -16.38 1.92 -3.50
C LEU A 60 -16.91 0.52 -3.14
N MET A 61 -17.08 -0.37 -4.13
CA MET A 61 -17.54 -1.74 -3.90
C MET A 61 -16.57 -2.51 -3.00
N GLN A 62 -15.26 -2.36 -3.22
CA GLN A 62 -14.25 -2.96 -2.35
C GLN A 62 -14.39 -2.47 -0.91
N LYS A 63 -14.56 -1.15 -0.70
CA LYS A 63 -14.77 -0.56 0.63
C LYS A 63 -16.01 -1.13 1.33
N VAL A 64 -17.12 -1.28 0.61
CA VAL A 64 -18.36 -1.84 1.16
C VAL A 64 -18.18 -3.30 1.55
N LEU A 65 -17.51 -4.12 0.71
CA LEU A 65 -17.21 -5.51 1.05
C LEU A 65 -16.28 -5.61 2.27
N GLU A 66 -15.23 -4.78 2.34
CA GLU A 66 -14.32 -4.75 3.48
C GLU A 66 -15.04 -4.30 4.77
N ASN A 67 -15.96 -3.34 4.69
CA ASN A 67 -16.79 -2.94 5.83
C ASN A 67 -17.64 -4.11 6.33
N HIS A 68 -18.33 -4.79 5.42
CA HIS A 68 -19.15 -5.94 5.76
C HIS A 68 -18.32 -7.05 6.44
N VAL A 69 -17.11 -7.33 5.94
CA VAL A 69 -16.17 -8.26 6.59
C VAL A 69 -15.83 -7.80 8.01
N LEU A 70 -15.54 -6.52 8.22
CA LEU A 70 -15.16 -6.00 9.53
C LEU A 70 -16.29 -6.02 10.55
N GLU A 71 -17.52 -5.80 10.09
CA GLU A 71 -18.75 -5.80 10.90
C GLU A 71 -19.16 -7.22 11.33
N ASN A 72 -18.88 -8.22 10.50
CA ASN A 72 -19.37 -9.59 10.70
C ASN A 72 -18.25 -10.61 11.01
N ALA A 73 -17.00 -10.16 11.14
CA ALA A 73 -15.90 -11.06 11.48
C ALA A 73 -15.94 -11.48 12.95
N GLU A 74 -15.85 -12.79 13.16
CA GLU A 74 -15.63 -13.38 14.48
C GLU A 74 -14.39 -12.79 15.18
N PRO A 75 -14.38 -12.68 16.52
CA PRO A 75 -13.19 -12.32 17.28
C PRO A 75 -11.99 -13.22 16.92
N GLY A 76 -10.80 -12.63 16.76
CA GLY A 76 -9.59 -13.36 16.36
C GLY A 76 -9.45 -13.62 14.86
N ASN A 77 -10.35 -13.11 14.00
CA ASN A 77 -10.17 -13.22 12.56
C ASN A 77 -8.98 -12.36 12.09
N ALA A 78 -7.89 -13.04 11.70
CA ALA A 78 -6.64 -12.39 11.31
C ALA A 78 -6.77 -11.39 10.13
N LEU A 79 -7.66 -11.64 9.16
CA LEU A 79 -7.89 -10.70 8.06
C LEU A 79 -8.60 -9.44 8.57
N ALA A 80 -9.62 -9.59 9.41
CA ALA A 80 -10.34 -8.47 9.98
C ALA A 80 -9.43 -7.62 10.87
N GLU A 81 -8.62 -8.24 11.73
CA GLU A 81 -7.62 -7.53 12.55
C GLU A 81 -6.64 -6.73 11.69
N ARG A 82 -6.11 -7.34 10.63
CA ARG A 82 -5.24 -6.67 9.67
C ARG A 82 -5.92 -5.49 8.99
N LEU A 83 -7.18 -5.63 8.58
CA LEU A 83 -7.96 -4.55 7.95
C LEU A 83 -8.23 -3.40 8.94
N ARG A 84 -8.57 -3.69 10.20
CA ARG A 84 -8.74 -2.68 11.26
C ARG A 84 -7.44 -1.94 11.51
N ALA A 85 -6.33 -2.67 11.68
CA ALA A 85 -5.02 -2.08 11.91
C ALA A 85 -4.59 -1.18 10.74
N LYS A 86 -4.81 -1.64 9.50
CA LYS A 86 -4.51 -0.84 8.29
C LYS A 86 -5.30 0.48 8.26
N ARG A 87 -6.58 0.46 8.63
CA ARG A 87 -7.41 1.68 8.70
C ARG A 87 -6.90 2.62 9.78
N ALA A 88 -6.66 2.11 10.99
CA ALA A 88 -6.13 2.90 12.10
C ALA A 88 -4.79 3.57 11.76
N VAL A 89 -3.87 2.84 11.11
CA VAL A 89 -2.60 3.38 10.62
C VAL A 89 -2.82 4.51 9.63
N ILE A 90 -3.69 4.32 8.63
CA ILE A 90 -4.00 5.35 7.63
C ILE A 90 -4.60 6.59 8.28
N ASP A 91 -5.61 6.42 9.12
CA ASP A 91 -6.33 7.50 9.76
C ASP A 91 -5.40 8.32 10.66
N HIS A 92 -4.63 7.64 11.51
CA HIS A 92 -3.61 8.27 12.37
C HIS A 92 -2.58 9.05 11.54
N THR A 93 -2.05 8.45 10.46
CA THR A 93 -1.03 9.11 9.63
C THR A 93 -1.57 10.35 8.92
N VAL A 94 -2.82 10.29 8.42
CA VAL A 94 -3.47 11.42 7.75
C VAL A 94 -3.75 12.55 8.73
N GLU A 95 -4.21 12.21 9.94
CA GLU A 95 -4.46 13.20 10.98
C GLU A 95 -3.15 13.86 11.44
N LEU A 96 -2.12 13.07 11.67
CA LEU A 96 -0.79 13.57 12.03
C LEU A 96 -0.22 14.49 10.93
N ALA A 97 -0.39 14.12 9.65
CA ALA A 97 0.01 14.98 8.54
C ALA A 97 -0.71 16.34 8.58
N ARG A 98 -2.01 16.38 8.86
CA ARG A 98 -2.76 17.64 8.98
C ARG A 98 -2.30 18.47 10.17
N MET A 99 -2.05 17.83 11.32
CA MET A 99 -1.59 18.52 12.52
C MET A 99 -0.21 19.16 12.33
N ILE A 100 0.76 18.41 11.79
CA ILE A 100 2.12 18.91 11.54
C ILE A 100 2.08 20.07 10.51
N ASP A 101 1.23 19.95 9.49
CA ASP A 101 1.06 21.02 8.50
C ASP A 101 0.42 22.28 9.10
N ALA A 102 -0.62 22.11 9.91
CA ALA A 102 -1.28 23.21 10.62
C ALA A 102 -0.34 23.93 11.61
N ALA A 103 0.66 23.21 12.15
CA ALA A 103 1.73 23.78 12.97
C ALA A 103 2.80 24.53 12.15
N GLY A 104 2.66 24.62 10.82
CA GLY A 104 3.60 25.32 9.94
C GLY A 104 4.90 24.55 9.70
N GLN A 105 4.94 23.25 10.02
CA GLN A 105 6.15 22.41 9.94
C GLN A 105 6.27 21.69 8.58
N PHE A 106 5.70 22.26 7.52
CA PHE A 106 5.81 21.70 6.18
C PHE A 106 7.17 21.98 5.55
N ASP A 107 7.83 20.94 5.04
CA ASP A 107 9.06 21.02 4.25
C ASP A 107 9.03 20.05 3.06
N GLU A 108 10.11 20.00 2.27
CA GLU A 108 10.18 19.08 1.15
C GLU A 108 10.26 17.59 1.55
N HIS A 109 10.66 17.31 2.79
CA HIS A 109 10.79 15.98 3.38
C HIS A 109 9.55 15.55 4.17
N PHE A 110 8.43 16.27 4.03
CA PHE A 110 7.25 16.13 4.88
C PHE A 110 6.75 14.69 5.05
N ILE A 111 6.78 13.86 4.00
CA ILE A 111 6.40 12.45 4.11
C ILE A 111 7.26 11.71 5.15
N LEU A 112 8.57 11.94 5.13
CA LEU A 112 9.48 11.36 6.11
C LEU A 112 9.21 11.92 7.52
N THR A 113 8.98 13.23 7.65
CA THR A 113 8.67 13.87 8.93
C THR A 113 7.43 13.26 9.58
N VAL A 114 6.35 13.09 8.82
CA VAL A 114 5.11 12.44 9.30
C VAL A 114 5.36 10.99 9.69
N MET A 115 6.02 10.21 8.84
CA MET A 115 6.26 8.78 9.10
C MET A 115 7.19 8.56 10.30
N ARG A 116 8.21 9.39 10.48
CA ARG A 116 9.08 9.38 11.66
C ARG A 116 8.29 9.68 12.92
N SER A 117 7.50 10.75 12.89
CA SER A 117 6.68 11.17 14.03
C SER A 117 5.68 10.08 14.43
N ALA A 118 5.01 9.45 13.45
CA ALA A 118 4.11 8.32 13.71
C ALA A 118 4.86 7.11 14.31
N SER A 119 6.06 6.79 13.79
CA SER A 119 6.83 5.62 14.25
C SER A 119 7.41 5.74 15.67
N GLN A 120 7.39 6.93 16.27
CA GLN A 120 7.78 7.13 17.67
C GLN A 120 6.69 6.66 18.65
N ASP A 121 5.44 6.52 18.18
CA ASP A 121 4.35 5.95 18.96
C ASP A 121 4.40 4.40 18.87
N ALA A 122 4.58 3.76 20.01
CA ALA A 122 4.63 2.30 20.11
C ALA A 122 3.32 1.64 19.67
N ALA A 123 2.16 2.25 19.96
CA ALA A 123 0.86 1.74 19.53
C ALA A 123 0.72 1.81 18.00
N TYR A 124 1.20 2.90 17.39
CA TYR A 124 1.26 3.01 15.94
C TYR A 124 2.16 1.92 15.32
N ALA A 125 3.36 1.70 15.88
CA ALA A 125 4.29 0.69 15.39
C ALA A 125 3.69 -0.73 15.43
N GLU A 126 2.96 -1.07 16.51
CA GLU A 126 2.23 -2.33 16.63
C GLU A 126 1.15 -2.47 15.55
N LEU A 127 0.29 -1.46 15.41
CA LEU A 127 -0.76 -1.46 14.37
C LEU A 127 -0.16 -1.54 12.96
N TYR A 128 0.95 -0.86 12.71
CA TYR A 128 1.65 -0.91 11.44
C TYR A 128 2.16 -2.33 11.14
N ASN A 129 2.73 -3.02 12.12
CA ASN A 129 3.18 -4.41 11.98
C ASN A 129 2.02 -5.39 11.73
N ILE A 130 0.88 -5.20 12.39
CA ILE A 130 -0.33 -5.98 12.13
C ILE A 130 -0.84 -5.70 10.71
N ALA A 131 -0.90 -4.44 10.29
CA ALA A 131 -1.42 -4.03 8.97
C ALA A 131 -0.62 -4.61 7.79
N ILE A 132 0.71 -4.69 7.92
CA ILE A 132 1.58 -5.29 6.91
C ILE A 132 1.60 -6.83 6.99
N GLY A 133 1.03 -7.40 8.06
CA GLY A 133 1.06 -8.84 8.33
C GLY A 133 2.49 -9.32 8.59
N ALA A 134 3.24 -8.59 9.41
CA ALA A 134 4.57 -9.02 9.83
C ALA A 134 4.49 -10.31 10.66
N ASP A 135 5.44 -11.21 10.44
CA ASP A 135 5.67 -12.35 11.32
C ASP A 135 6.43 -11.91 12.59
N ALA A 136 6.61 -12.82 13.54
CA ALA A 136 7.31 -12.56 14.81
C ALA A 136 8.76 -12.06 14.61
N ASP A 137 9.35 -12.31 13.45
CA ASP A 137 10.70 -11.85 13.06
C ASP A 137 10.69 -10.46 12.39
N GLY A 138 9.54 -9.80 12.26
CA GLY A 138 9.40 -8.49 11.64
C GLY A 138 9.64 -8.48 10.11
N LYS A 139 9.71 -9.64 9.46
CA LYS A 139 10.04 -9.76 8.04
C LYS A 139 8.81 -9.55 7.18
N SER A 140 8.61 -8.30 6.75
CA SER A 140 7.57 -8.00 5.77
C SER A 140 7.90 -6.87 4.80
N ALA A 141 9.18 -6.60 4.51
CA ALA A 141 9.61 -5.52 3.59
C ALA A 141 8.84 -5.51 2.24
N ARG A 142 8.44 -6.68 1.72
CA ARG A 142 7.59 -6.76 0.51
C ARG A 142 6.13 -6.36 0.73
N ALA A 143 5.58 -6.60 1.91
CA ALA A 143 4.20 -6.23 2.27
C ALA A 143 4.08 -4.78 2.79
N GLN A 144 5.18 -4.18 3.23
CA GLN A 144 5.26 -2.76 3.61
C GLN A 144 5.09 -1.83 2.41
N ALA A 145 5.70 -2.15 1.26
CA ALA A 145 5.74 -1.25 0.12
C ALA A 145 4.36 -0.76 -0.36
N PRO A 146 3.32 -1.62 -0.50
CA PRO A 146 1.98 -1.16 -0.86
C PRO A 146 1.36 -0.19 0.15
N LEU A 147 1.50 -0.45 1.45
CA LEU A 147 0.98 0.41 2.51
C LEU A 147 1.72 1.75 2.51
N ASN A 148 3.06 1.75 2.49
CA ASN A 148 3.87 2.96 2.45
C ASN A 148 3.59 3.84 1.23
N GLN A 149 3.39 3.23 0.07
CA GLN A 149 2.98 3.97 -1.12
C GLN A 149 1.59 4.60 -0.96
N GLN A 150 0.66 3.90 -0.30
CA GLN A 150 -0.66 4.43 0.00
C GLN A 150 -0.56 5.60 1.00
N LEU A 151 0.19 5.45 2.09
CA LEU A 151 0.42 6.50 3.08
C LEU A 151 1.04 7.75 2.44
N GLY A 152 2.10 7.61 1.65
CA GLY A 152 2.73 8.75 0.97
C GLY A 152 1.77 9.50 0.03
N ARG A 153 0.87 8.80 -0.66
CA ARG A 153 -0.18 9.46 -1.49
C ARG A 153 -1.19 10.20 -0.63
N LEU A 154 -1.62 9.60 0.49
CA LEU A 154 -2.63 10.16 1.38
C LEU A 154 -2.09 11.36 2.16
N ILE A 155 -0.87 11.29 2.71
CA ILE A 155 -0.18 12.41 3.35
C ILE A 155 -0.14 13.60 2.40
N LYS A 156 0.37 13.39 1.17
CA LYS A 156 0.44 14.44 0.15
C LYS A 156 -0.93 15.06 -0.15
N LYS A 157 -1.98 14.23 -0.30
CA LYS A 157 -3.35 14.70 -0.54
C LYS A 157 -3.89 15.50 0.65
N ALA A 158 -3.63 15.05 1.87
CA ALA A 158 -4.15 15.64 3.10
C ALA A 158 -3.70 17.10 3.30
N VAL A 159 -2.49 17.43 2.83
CA VAL A 159 -1.89 18.78 2.97
C VAL A 159 -1.91 19.58 1.67
N GLY A 160 -2.63 19.11 0.64
CA GLY A 160 -2.73 19.79 -0.66
C GLY A 160 -1.40 19.95 -1.42
N ALA A 161 -0.38 19.15 -1.09
CA ALA A 161 0.93 19.25 -1.70
C ALA A 161 1.03 18.54 -3.06
N ARG A 162 2.06 18.88 -3.81
CA ARG A 162 2.44 18.24 -5.07
C ARG A 162 3.83 17.63 -4.92
N GLY A 163 4.17 16.70 -5.82
CA GLY A 163 5.52 16.14 -5.85
C GLY A 163 6.45 17.16 -6.49
N LYS A 164 7.55 17.49 -5.80
CA LYS A 164 8.60 18.39 -6.29
C LYS A 164 9.13 17.87 -7.62
N LYS A 165 9.22 18.76 -8.61
CA LYS A 165 9.75 18.43 -9.94
C LYS A 165 11.19 18.91 -10.08
N SER A 166 12.00 18.11 -10.76
CA SER A 166 13.31 18.53 -11.25
C SER A 166 13.17 19.53 -12.39
N GLU A 167 14.28 20.16 -12.78
CA GLU A 167 14.36 21.01 -13.98
C GLU A 167 13.87 20.30 -15.25
N THR A 168 14.03 18.97 -15.31
CA THR A 168 13.55 18.11 -16.39
C THR A 168 12.08 17.69 -16.26
N GLY A 169 11.34 18.24 -15.30
CA GLY A 169 9.92 17.97 -15.05
C GLY A 169 9.63 16.62 -14.37
N ARG A 170 10.65 15.87 -13.95
CA ARG A 170 10.49 14.55 -13.30
C ARG A 170 10.26 14.72 -11.80
N VAL A 171 9.45 13.84 -11.21
CA VAL A 171 9.21 13.84 -9.75
C VAL A 171 10.48 13.41 -9.02
N VAL A 172 10.93 14.25 -8.10
CA VAL A 172 12.12 13.99 -7.27
C VAL A 172 11.76 13.05 -6.12
N ARG A 173 12.67 12.12 -5.82
CA ARG A 173 12.55 11.19 -4.69
C ARG A 173 13.82 11.20 -3.86
N ALA A 174 13.66 11.04 -2.56
CA ALA A 174 14.75 10.82 -1.62
C ALA A 174 14.79 9.36 -1.19
N GLN A 175 15.98 8.90 -0.80
CA GLN A 175 16.21 7.57 -0.24
C GLN A 175 16.81 7.73 1.15
N ILE A 176 16.43 6.84 2.07
CA ILE A 176 16.93 6.83 3.44
C ILE A 176 17.01 5.40 3.96
N ALA A 177 18.01 5.12 4.79
CA ALA A 177 18.21 3.83 5.43
C ALA A 177 17.81 3.88 6.91
N GLY A 178 17.41 2.74 7.48
CA GLY A 178 17.07 2.61 8.91
C GLY A 178 15.69 3.13 9.30
N GLU A 179 14.89 3.58 8.34
CA GLU A 179 13.56 4.16 8.57
C GLU A 179 12.44 3.21 8.08
N VAL A 180 11.22 3.41 8.58
CA VAL A 180 10.01 2.66 8.17
C VAL A 180 9.74 2.76 6.66
N ILE A 181 10.14 3.89 6.06
CA ILE A 181 10.12 4.11 4.61
C ILE A 181 11.56 4.22 4.09
N SER A 182 11.89 3.50 3.02
CA SER A 182 13.23 3.57 2.41
C SER A 182 13.33 4.54 1.24
N THR A 183 12.19 4.91 0.63
CA THR A 183 12.12 5.85 -0.50
C THR A 183 10.80 6.60 -0.44
N TYR A 184 10.84 7.91 -0.67
CA TYR A 184 9.66 8.76 -0.69
C TYR A 184 9.82 9.92 -1.70
N THR A 185 8.70 10.51 -2.09
CA THR A 185 8.66 11.66 -3.00
C THR A 185 8.87 12.95 -2.21
N LEU A 186 9.77 13.82 -2.69
CA LEU A 186 9.89 15.16 -2.14
C LEU A 186 8.67 15.99 -2.51
N LEU A 187 8.20 16.82 -1.59
CA LEU A 187 6.97 17.58 -1.74
C LEU A 187 7.24 19.09 -1.91
N GLU A 188 6.27 19.76 -2.53
CA GLU A 188 6.19 21.21 -2.61
C GLU A 188 4.72 21.62 -2.49
N LYS A 189 4.47 22.80 -1.94
CA LYS A 189 3.14 23.43 -1.99
C LYS A 189 3.10 24.41 -3.14
N ALA A 190 1.92 24.56 -3.75
CA ALA A 190 1.72 25.68 -4.66
C ALA A 190 1.83 26.97 -3.83
N ALA A 191 2.64 27.91 -4.32
CA ALA A 191 2.71 29.26 -3.79
C ALA A 191 1.35 29.97 -3.91
#